data_AF-A3DP15-F1
#
_entry.id   AF-A3DP15-F1
#
_cell.length_a   1.000
_cell.length_b   1.000
_cell.length_c   1.000
_cell.angle_alpha   90.00
_cell.angle_beta   90.00
_cell.angle_gamma   90.00
#
_symmetry.space_group_name_H-M   'P 1'
#
loop_
_entity.id
_entity.type
_entity.pdbx_description
1 polymer ?
#
loop_
_entity_poly.entity_id
_entity_poly.type
_entity_poly.pdbx_seq_one_letter_code
_entity_poly.pdbx_strand_id
1 'polypeptide(L)'
;MRIAFLISSRRLIDAVGSIVKKCLDNNELFIITSKELIKNLTKVLDKNIIDKINIIVLKFRTEENALRLFSQISPDIVIDCDPIDYFKELKRIIKFSHAIVRKCVIE
;
A
#
# COMPACT_ATOMS: atom_id res chain seq x y z
N MET A 1 -11.15 -4.91 -8.62
CA MET A 1 -10.84 -3.59 -8.02
C MET A 1 -9.35 -3.57 -7.69
N ARG A 2 -8.69 -2.44 -7.95
CA ARG A 2 -7.27 -2.23 -7.69
C ARG A 2 -7.09 -1.57 -6.34
N ILE A 3 -6.42 -2.26 -5.44
CA ILE A 3 -6.20 -1.79 -4.07
C ILE A 3 -4.70 -1.55 -3.88
N ALA A 4 -4.35 -0.33 -3.50
CA ALA A 4 -2.99 0.03 -3.14
C ALA A 4 -2.87 0.18 -1.62
N PHE A 5 -1.97 -0.58 -1.01
CA PHE A 5 -1.60 -0.47 0.40
C PHE A 5 -0.36 0.39 0.53
N LEU A 6 -0.40 1.44 1.35
CA LEU A 6 0.79 2.18 1.72
C LEU A 6 1.27 1.74 3.12
N ILE A 7 2.53 1.29 3.20
CA ILE A 7 3.14 0.81 4.43
C ILE A 7 4.55 1.40 4.57
N SER A 8 4.75 2.30 5.53
CA SER A 8 6.10 2.80 5.87
C SER A 8 6.56 2.43 7.30
N SER A 9 5.70 1.77 8.08
CA SER A 9 5.99 1.40 9.46
C SER A 9 6.08 -0.11 9.63
N ARG A 10 7.15 -0.57 10.31
CA ARG A 10 7.30 -1.98 10.70
C ARG A 10 6.17 -2.48 11.60
N ARG A 11 5.61 -1.59 12.43
CA ARG A 11 4.60 -1.95 13.44
C ARG A 11 3.28 -2.44 12.84
N LEU A 12 3.07 -2.19 11.55
CA LEU A 12 1.78 -2.42 10.88
C LEU A 12 1.87 -3.53 9.81
N ILE A 13 3.05 -4.13 9.64
CA ILE A 13 3.26 -5.18 8.64
C ILE A 13 2.39 -6.41 8.92
N ASP A 14 2.31 -6.83 10.18
CA ASP A 14 1.52 -8.01 10.58
C ASP A 14 0.02 -7.80 10.29
N ALA A 15 -0.50 -6.64 10.67
CA ALA A 15 -1.90 -6.27 10.42
C ALA A 15 -2.22 -6.21 8.91
N VAL A 16 -1.32 -5.64 8.11
CA VAL A 16 -1.50 -5.59 6.65
C VAL A 16 -1.47 -6.99 6.04
N GLY A 17 -0.65 -7.90 6.56
CA GLY A 17 -0.64 -9.29 6.12
C GLY A 17 -2.01 -9.96 6.19
N SER A 18 -2.73 -9.74 7.30
CA SER A 18 -4.09 -10.26 7.49
C SER A 18 -5.11 -9.61 6.54
N ILE A 19 -4.99 -8.31 6.27
CA ILE A 19 -5.88 -7.60 5.34
C ILE A 19 -5.65 -8.07 3.90
N VAL A 20 -4.39 -8.19 3.47
CA VAL A 20 -4.01 -8.67 2.14
C VAL A 20 -4.60 -10.04 1.87
N LYS A 21 -4.52 -10.96 2.86
CA LYS A 21 -5.13 -12.29 2.77
C LYS A 21 -6.64 -12.22 2.49
N LYS A 22 -7.37 -11.34 3.17
CA LYS A 22 -8.82 -11.16 2.97
C LYS A 22 -9.15 -10.50 1.63
N CYS A 23 -8.29 -9.62 1.12
CA CYS A 23 -8.54 -8.88 -0.11
C CYS A 23 -8.11 -9.62 -1.39
N LEU A 24 -7.26 -10.65 -1.30
CA LEU A 24 -6.62 -11.29 -2.45
C LEU A 24 -7.61 -11.97 -3.41
N ASP A 25 -8.71 -12.52 -2.89
CA ASP A 25 -9.58 -13.42 -3.67
C ASP A 25 -10.31 -12.73 -4.84
N ASN A 26 -10.40 -11.40 -4.86
CA ASN A 26 -11.16 -10.65 -5.87
C ASN A 26 -10.50 -9.34 -6.35
N ASN A 27 -9.27 -9.04 -5.93
CA ASN A 27 -8.65 -7.73 -6.16
C ASN A 27 -7.21 -7.83 -6.69
N GLU A 28 -6.84 -6.87 -7.55
CA GLU A 28 -5.45 -6.63 -7.91
C GLU A 28 -4.80 -5.82 -6.78
N LEU A 29 -3.82 -6.41 -6.09
CA LEU A 29 -3.21 -5.80 -4.92
C LEU A 29 -1.82 -5.25 -5.25
N PHE A 30 -1.61 -4.00 -4.85
CA PHE A 30 -0.33 -3.31 -4.90
C PHE A 30 0.12 -2.98 -3.48
N ILE A 31 1.30 -3.44 -3.06
CA ILE A 31 1.88 -3.05 -1.77
C ILE A 31 3.00 -2.06 -2.02
N ILE A 32 2.81 -0.84 -1.53
CA ILE A 32 3.71 0.29 -1.67
C ILE A 32 4.47 0.44 -0.36
N THR A 33 5.77 0.21 -0.37
CA THR A 33 6.57 0.20 0.85
C THR A 33 8.01 0.64 0.63
N SER A 34 8.78 0.83 1.70
CA SER A 34 10.22 1.14 1.60
C SER A 34 11.06 -0.14 1.53
N LYS A 35 12.26 -0.04 0.96
CA LYS A 35 13.17 -1.20 0.77
C LYS A 35 13.46 -1.94 2.08
N GLU A 36 13.54 -1.21 3.19
CA GLU A 36 13.84 -1.74 4.52
C GLU A 36 12.74 -2.60 5.12
N LEU A 37 11.51 -2.47 4.61
CA LEU A 37 10.33 -3.18 5.09
C LEU A 37 10.01 -4.41 4.25
N ILE A 38 10.50 -4.49 3.01
CA ILE A 38 10.27 -5.65 2.12
C ILE A 38 10.63 -6.95 2.82
N LYS A 39 11.80 -7.01 3.46
CA LYS A 39 12.25 -8.24 4.15
C LYS A 39 11.29 -8.68 5.26
N ASN A 40 10.67 -7.72 5.95
CA ASN A 40 9.70 -8.02 7.00
C ASN A 40 8.37 -8.43 6.39
N LEU A 41 7.93 -7.74 5.35
CA LEU A 41 6.72 -8.08 4.59
C LEU A 41 6.80 -9.50 4.02
N THR A 42 7.93 -9.88 3.43
CA THR A 42 8.14 -11.23 2.87
C THR A 42 8.18 -12.33 3.93
N LYS A 43 8.38 -12.00 5.20
CA LYS A 43 8.33 -12.97 6.31
C LYS A 43 6.91 -13.21 6.81
N VAL A 44 6.05 -12.20 6.69
CA VAL A 44 4.67 -12.21 7.19
C VAL A 44 3.71 -12.72 6.11
N LEU A 45 3.98 -12.38 4.84
CA LEU A 45 3.20 -12.86 3.71
C LEU A 45 3.71 -14.24 3.27
N ASP A 46 2.78 -15.16 3.04
CA ASP A 46 3.09 -16.46 2.47
C ASP A 46 3.61 -16.30 1.04
N LYS A 47 4.57 -17.14 0.63
CA LYS A 47 5.16 -17.07 -0.72
C LYS A 47 4.12 -17.11 -1.84
N ASN A 48 3.10 -17.94 -1.69
CA ASN A 48 1.98 -18.07 -2.64
C ASN A 48 1.12 -16.80 -2.76
N ILE A 49 1.17 -15.92 -1.75
CA ILE A 49 0.50 -14.61 -1.76
C ILE A 49 1.41 -13.57 -2.39
N ILE A 50 2.70 -13.59 -2.04
CA ILE A 50 3.71 -12.67 -2.60
C ILE A 50 3.72 -12.71 -4.13
N ASP A 51 3.66 -13.91 -4.71
CA ASP A 51 3.67 -14.09 -6.17
C ASP A 51 2.38 -13.55 -6.85
N LYS A 52 1.32 -13.29 -6.07
CA LYS A 52 0.03 -12.76 -6.55
C LYS A 52 -0.13 -11.26 -6.31
N ILE A 53 0.86 -10.61 -5.68
CA ILE A 53 0.80 -9.17 -5.37
C ILE A 53 1.94 -8.43 -6.06
N ASN A 54 1.65 -7.19 -6.47
CA ASN A 54 2.68 -6.31 -7.01
C ASN A 54 3.28 -5.50 -5.86
N ILE A 55 4.52 -5.80 -5.47
CA ILE A 55 5.24 -5.03 -4.45
C ILE A 55 6.01 -3.91 -5.14
N ILE A 56 5.68 -2.66 -4.79
CA ILE A 56 6.34 -1.47 -5.31
C ILE A 56 7.13 -0.80 -4.19
N VAL A 57 8.38 -0.47 -4.51
CA VAL A 57 9.35 0.02 -3.54
C VAL A 57 9.61 1.51 -3.76
N LEU A 58 9.26 2.33 -2.77
CA LEU A 58 9.56 3.76 -2.79
C LEU A 58 11.06 4.00 -2.52
N LYS A 59 11.71 4.80 -3.36
CA LYS A 59 13.10 5.26 -3.20
C LYS A 59 13.12 6.78 -3.10
N PHE A 60 13.32 7.34 -1.90
CA PHE A 60 13.54 8.78 -1.57
C PHE A 60 12.59 9.82 -2.22
N ARG A 61 12.10 10.81 -1.45
CA ARG A 61 11.00 11.72 -1.82
C ARG A 61 9.68 10.97 -2.05
N THR A 62 8.94 10.80 -0.97
CA THR A 62 7.73 9.97 -0.90
C THR A 62 6.61 10.50 -1.80
N GLU A 63 6.48 11.83 -1.93
CA GLU A 63 5.36 12.49 -2.62
C GLU A 63 5.41 12.35 -4.14
N GLU A 64 6.54 12.66 -4.77
CA GLU A 64 6.72 12.58 -6.23
C GLU A 64 6.63 11.13 -6.71
N ASN A 65 7.24 10.22 -5.96
CA ASN A 65 7.10 8.79 -6.22
C ASN A 65 5.67 8.33 -6.04
N ALA A 66 4.95 8.78 -5.01
CA ALA A 66 3.55 8.45 -4.81
C ALA A 66 2.67 8.98 -5.95
N LEU A 67 2.86 10.23 -6.42
CA LEU A 67 2.15 10.78 -7.57
C LEU A 67 2.37 9.95 -8.83
N ARG A 68 3.64 9.72 -9.17
CA ARG A 68 4.02 8.95 -10.36
C ARG A 68 3.47 7.54 -10.30
N LEU A 69 3.56 6.93 -9.13
CA LEU A 69 3.03 5.61 -8.87
C LEU A 69 1.52 5.58 -9.05
N PHE A 70 0.76 6.41 -8.33
CA PHE A 70 -0.70 6.42 -8.42
C PHE A 70 -1.21 6.75 -9.82
N SER A 71 -0.50 7.59 -10.57
CA SER A 71 -0.79 7.82 -11.99
C SER A 71 -0.60 6.56 -12.84
N GLN A 72 0.38 5.70 -12.52
CA GLN A 72 0.66 4.48 -13.27
C GLN A 72 -0.25 3.32 -12.89
N ILE A 73 -0.41 3.06 -11.59
CA ILE A 73 -1.26 1.95 -11.11
C ILE A 73 -2.76 2.28 -11.14
N SER A 74 -3.13 3.56 -11.13
CA SER A 74 -4.52 4.03 -11.14
C SER A 74 -5.42 3.22 -10.19
N PRO A 75 -5.13 3.22 -8.87
CA PRO A 75 -5.88 2.40 -7.92
C PRO A 75 -7.30 2.93 -7.73
N ASP A 76 -8.26 2.02 -7.53
CA ASP A 76 -9.63 2.39 -7.13
C ASP A 76 -9.67 2.83 -5.66
N ILE A 77 -8.89 2.13 -4.82
CA ILE A 77 -8.80 2.36 -3.37
C ILE A 77 -7.35 2.43 -2.94
N VAL A 78 -7.01 3.46 -2.17
CA VAL A 78 -5.74 3.57 -1.45
C VAL A 78 -6.00 3.36 0.03
N ILE A 79 -5.39 2.34 0.61
CA ILE A 79 -5.43 2.05 2.05
C ILE A 79 -4.12 2.56 2.65
N ASP A 80 -4.23 3.66 3.40
CA ASP A 80 -3.11 4.25 4.12
C ASP A 80 -2.97 3.61 5.50
N CYS A 81 -1.96 2.74 5.64
CA CYS A 81 -1.59 2.09 6.89
C CYS A 81 -0.38 2.78 7.53
N ASP A 82 -0.15 4.07 7.32
CA ASP A 82 0.95 4.80 7.94
C ASP A 82 0.48 5.64 9.16
N PRO A 83 1.19 5.61 10.30
CA PRO A 83 0.92 6.52 11.41
C PRO A 83 1.44 7.95 11.16
N ILE A 84 2.41 8.13 10.26
CA ILE A 84 2.83 9.46 9.81
C ILE A 84 1.71 10.00 8.92
N ASP A 85 1.28 11.25 9.13
CA ASP A 85 0.10 11.86 8.48
C ASP A 85 0.33 12.15 6.98
N TYR A 86 0.81 11.16 6.22
CA TYR A 86 0.76 11.14 4.77
C TYR A 86 -0.68 11.12 4.27
N PHE A 87 -1.67 10.73 5.09
CA PHE A 87 -3.08 10.72 4.71
C PHE A 87 -3.56 12.03 4.07
N LYS A 88 -3.18 13.19 4.65
CA LYS A 88 -3.52 14.50 4.09
C LYS A 88 -2.75 14.80 2.80
N GLU A 89 -1.50 14.41 2.71
CA GLU A 89 -0.65 14.59 1.53
C GLU A 89 -1.08 13.69 0.39
N LEU A 90 -1.33 12.41 0.66
CA LEU A 90 -1.93 11.43 -0.25
C LEU A 90 -3.26 11.94 -0.77
N LYS A 91 -4.18 12.42 0.08
CA LYS A 91 -5.43 13.02 -0.37
C LYS A 91 -5.22 14.23 -1.30
N ARG A 92 -4.19 15.05 -1.07
CA ARG A 92 -3.83 16.17 -1.98
C ARG A 92 -3.27 15.64 -3.31
N ILE A 93 -2.40 14.65 -3.25
CA ILE A 93 -1.72 13.99 -4.37
C ILE A 93 -2.73 13.28 -5.29
N ILE A 94 -3.62 12.49 -4.69
CA ILE A 94 -4.59 11.64 -5.39
C ILE A 94 -5.92 12.34 -5.66
N LYS A 95 -6.05 13.64 -5.33
CA LYS A 95 -7.27 14.43 -5.58
C LYS A 95 -7.75 14.33 -7.03
N PHE A 96 -6.83 14.07 -7.95
CA PHE A 96 -7.07 13.96 -9.39
C PHE A 96 -7.22 12.52 -9.91
N SER A 97 -6.98 11.49 -9.09
CA SER A 97 -6.94 10.09 -9.55
C SER A 97 -8.25 9.31 -9.38
N HIS A 98 -9.35 9.97 -8.99
CA HIS A 98 -10.65 9.35 -8.64
C HIS A 98 -10.60 8.26 -7.53
N ALA A 99 -9.43 8.00 -6.97
CA ALA A 99 -9.20 6.96 -5.98
C ALA A 99 -9.79 7.35 -4.63
N ILE A 100 -10.35 6.36 -3.91
CA ILE A 100 -10.85 6.56 -2.56
C ILE A 100 -9.70 6.26 -1.57
N VAL A 101 -9.29 7.26 -0.78
CA VAL A 101 -8.35 7.02 0.35
C VAL A 101 -9.10 6.60 1.59
N ARG A 102 -8.72 5.46 2.15
CA ARG A 102 -9.20 4.95 3.45
C ARG A 102 -8.02 4.82 4.40
N LYS A 103 -8.26 5.09 5.69
CA LYS A 103 -7.29 4.71 6.71
C LYS A 103 -7.37 3.22 6.97
N CYS A 104 -6.22 2.61 7.22
CA CYS A 104 -6.11 1.26 7.70
C CYS A 104 -6.72 1.18 9.09
N VAL A 105 -7.83 0.45 9.23
CA VAL A 105 -8.39 0.11 10.54
C VAL A 105 -7.78 -1.21 10.95
N ILE A 106 -6.96 -1.16 11.99
CA ILE A 106 -6.35 -2.34 12.60
C ILE A 106 -7.20 -2.61 13.84
N GLU A 107 -8.07 -3.61 13.74
CA GLU A 107 -8.84 -4.16 14.87
C GLU A 107 -7.94 -5.03 15.76
#